data_AF-A0A1Q3CLC0-F1
#
_entry.id   AF-A0A1Q3CLC0-F1
#
_cell.length_a   1.000
_cell.length_b   1.000
_cell.length_c   1.000
_cell.angle_alpha   90.00
_cell.angle_beta   90.00
_cell.angle_gamma   90.00
#
_symmetry.space_group_name_H-M   'P 1'
#
loop_
_entity.id
_entity.type
_entity.pdbx_description
1 polymer ?
#
loop_
_entity_poly.entity_id
_entity_poly.type
_entity_poly.pdbx_seq_one_letter_code
_entity_poly.pdbx_strand_id
1 'polypeptide(L)'
;MSDFNIFRCFEKTSASVNLGLLFQSLNFGGAHDALYFDDCEHGIGLVFENPVTRRRTSADVTLIEVNEDCVDIDDINFEYNTVVGIPLNIFWCLMMQLVVVEEKGKIDFALAVSIL
;
A
#
# COMPACT_ATOMS: atom_id res chain seq x y z
N MET A 1 3.00 19.06 -2.62
CA MET A 1 2.40 18.33 -1.48
C MET A 1 3.44 17.33 -1.05
N SER A 2 3.92 17.35 0.20
CA SER A 2 4.90 16.37 0.66
C SER A 2 4.17 15.14 1.19
N ASP A 3 4.68 13.95 0.90
CA ASP A 3 4.08 12.68 1.35
C ASP A 3 4.17 12.52 2.89
N PHE A 4 5.08 13.25 3.53
CA PHE A 4 5.27 13.29 4.97
C PHE A 4 5.25 14.72 5.51
N ASN A 5 4.74 14.89 6.75
CA ASN A 5 4.84 16.15 7.49
C ASN A 5 6.28 16.41 7.97
N ILE A 6 6.96 15.35 8.41
CA ILE A 6 8.36 15.36 8.83
C ILE A 6 8.98 14.06 8.34
N PHE A 7 10.13 14.16 7.67
CA PHE A 7 10.93 13.02 7.25
C PHE A 7 12.39 13.27 7.63
N ARG A 8 13.00 12.33 8.33
CA ARG A 8 14.42 12.36 8.71
C ARG A 8 14.97 10.95 8.60
N CYS A 9 16.00 10.79 7.78
CA CYS A 9 16.72 9.54 7.57
C CYS A 9 18.21 9.90 7.59
N PHE A 10 18.93 9.46 8.62
CA PHE A 10 20.33 9.82 8.83
C PHE A 10 21.28 8.92 8.03
N GLU A 11 20.88 7.67 7.84
CA GLU A 11 21.63 6.67 7.08
C GLU A 11 20.65 5.91 6.18
N LYS A 12 21.09 5.58 4.96
CA LYS A 12 20.28 4.79 4.03
C LYS A 12 20.23 3.35 4.54
N THR A 13 19.10 2.96 5.10
CA THR A 13 18.81 1.61 5.60
C THR A 13 17.71 0.97 4.77
N SER A 14 17.74 -0.37 4.67
CA SER A 14 16.59 -1.15 4.21
C SER A 14 15.99 -1.90 5.38
N ALA A 15 14.67 -2.02 5.37
CA ALA A 15 13.90 -2.66 6.42
C ALA A 15 12.82 -3.52 5.77
N SER A 16 13.00 -4.84 5.89
CA SER A 16 12.06 -5.82 5.39
C SER A 16 11.12 -6.25 6.51
N VAL A 17 9.81 -6.22 6.26
CA VAL A 17 8.77 -6.54 7.26
C VAL A 17 7.68 -7.43 6.68
N ASN A 18 7.04 -8.23 7.53
CA ASN A 18 5.86 -8.98 7.13
C ASN A 18 4.64 -8.03 7.01
N LEU A 19 4.09 -7.88 5.81
CA LEU A 19 2.96 -6.97 5.56
C LEU A 19 1.69 -7.30 6.35
N GLY A 20 1.46 -8.57 6.69
CA GLY A 20 0.32 -8.97 7.52
C GLY A 20 0.46 -8.50 8.97
N LEU A 21 1.67 -8.63 9.55
CA LEU A 21 1.96 -8.13 10.91
C LEU A 21 1.98 -6.60 10.95
N LEU A 22 2.52 -5.97 9.92
CA LEU A 22 2.46 -4.52 9.77
C LEU A 22 1.00 -4.04 9.73
N PHE A 23 0.16 -4.67 8.91
CA PHE A 23 -1.27 -4.33 8.83
C PHE A 23 -1.98 -4.47 10.18
N GLN A 24 -1.74 -5.57 10.91
CA GLN A 24 -2.30 -5.74 12.26
C GLN A 24 -1.84 -4.63 13.21
N SER A 25 -0.56 -4.25 13.16
CA SER A 25 0.01 -3.20 14.02
C SER A 25 -0.51 -1.81 13.69
N LEU A 26 -0.79 -1.52 12.41
CA LEU A 26 -1.43 -0.27 11.97
C LEU A 26 -2.85 -0.09 12.53
N ASN A 27 -3.55 -1.18 12.88
CA ASN A 27 -4.88 -1.12 13.47
C ASN A 27 -4.89 -0.72 14.97
N PHE A 28 -3.73 -0.51 15.59
CA PHE A 28 -3.64 -0.03 16.98
C PHE A 28 -3.96 1.47 17.11
N GLY A 29 -3.78 2.23 16.03
CA GLY A 29 -4.11 3.66 15.97
C GLY A 29 -5.48 3.93 15.36
N GLY A 30 -6.02 5.12 15.62
CA GLY A 30 -7.16 5.64 14.88
C GLY A 30 -6.77 6.16 13.50
N ALA A 31 -7.72 6.19 12.56
CA ALA A 31 -7.52 6.68 11.18
C ALA A 31 -7.07 8.15 11.07
N HIS A 32 -7.13 8.90 12.16
CA HIS A 32 -6.75 10.31 12.23
C HIS A 32 -5.63 10.59 13.24
N ASP A 33 -5.05 9.55 13.84
CA ASP A 33 -3.91 9.71 14.72
C ASP A 33 -2.68 10.08 13.91
N ALA A 34 -1.79 10.88 14.50
CA ALA A 34 -0.47 11.11 13.92
C ALA A 34 0.36 9.84 14.07
N LEU A 35 0.94 9.36 12.98
CA LEU A 35 1.77 8.16 12.94
C LEU A 35 3.25 8.54 12.83
N TYR A 36 4.06 8.02 13.75
CA TYR A 36 5.52 8.14 13.75
C TYR A 36 6.14 6.77 13.52
N PHE A 37 7.15 6.75 12.67
CA PHE A 37 7.99 5.57 12.38
C PHE A 37 9.40 5.86 12.88
N ASP A 38 9.98 4.92 13.61
CA ASP A 38 11.39 5.00 14.03
C ASP A 38 12.03 3.62 14.00
N ASP A 39 13.34 3.58 13.76
CA ASP A 39 14.12 2.36 13.83
C ASP A 39 14.47 2.07 15.30
N CYS A 40 14.09 0.90 15.78
CA CYS A 40 14.36 0.41 17.13
C CYS A 40 15.31 -0.80 17.07
N GLU A 41 15.96 -1.13 18.20
CA GLU A 41 16.91 -2.27 18.29
C GLU A 41 16.36 -3.61 17.76
N HIS A 42 15.05 -3.80 17.75
CA HIS A 42 14.38 -5.07 17.39
C HIS A 42 13.42 -4.95 16.20
N GLY A 43 13.34 -3.77 15.57
CA GLY A 43 12.59 -3.55 14.33
C GLY A 43 12.00 -2.16 14.19
N ILE A 44 10.87 -2.04 13.50
CA ILE A 44 10.23 -0.75 13.24
C ILE A 44 9.23 -0.43 14.34
N GLY A 45 9.46 0.65 15.08
CA GLY A 45 8.53 1.19 16.06
C GLY A 45 7.44 2.03 15.38
N LEU A 46 6.19 1.75 15.72
CA LEU A 46 5.02 2.52 15.32
C LEU A 46 4.46 3.24 16.55
N VAL A 47 4.37 4.56 16.49
CA VAL A 47 3.73 5.36 17.54
C VAL A 47 2.54 6.11 16.95
N PHE A 48 1.38 5.93 17.55
CA PHE A 48 0.14 6.62 17.21
C PHE A 48 -0.16 7.63 18.30
N GLU A 49 -0.26 8.91 17.96
CA GLU A 49 -0.68 9.96 18.88
C GLU A 49 -2.01 10.56 18.45
N ASN A 50 -2.99 10.50 19.34
CA ASN A 50 -4.26 11.17 19.11
C ASN A 50 -4.08 12.69 19.20
N PRO A 51 -4.42 13.47 18.17
CA PRO A 51 -4.09 14.90 18.11
C PRO A 51 -4.83 15.74 19.17
N VAL A 52 -6.01 15.27 19.63
CA VAL A 52 -6.85 15.99 20.58
C VAL A 52 -6.50 15.61 22.02
N THR A 53 -6.51 14.30 22.31
CA THR A 53 -6.34 13.79 23.67
C THR A 53 -4.87 13.61 24.07
N ARG A 54 -3.95 13.66 23.10
CA ARG A 54 -2.52 13.37 23.26
C ARG A 54 -2.21 11.97 23.79
N ARG A 55 -3.21 11.08 23.78
CA ARG A 55 -3.01 9.67 24.12
C ARG A 55 -2.10 9.04 23.08
N ARG A 56 -1.13 8.24 23.57
CA ARG A 56 -0.21 7.48 22.74
C ARG A 56 -0.47 6.00 22.85
N THR A 57 -0.40 5.32 21.71
CA THR A 57 -0.37 3.86 21.60
C THR A 57 0.84 3.52 20.75
N SER A 58 1.56 2.45 21.09
CA SER A 58 2.70 1.99 20.33
C SER A 58 2.57 0.52 19.96
N ALA A 59 3.16 0.15 18.84
CA ALA A 59 3.29 -1.22 18.37
C ALA A 59 4.65 -1.38 17.69
N ASP A 60 5.24 -2.56 17.76
CA ASP A 60 6.52 -2.86 17.13
C ASP A 60 6.33 -3.90 16.02
N VAL A 61 7.00 -3.70 14.90
CA VAL A 61 7.02 -4.63 13.78
C VAL A 61 8.42 -5.22 13.64
N THR A 62 8.52 -6.52 13.88
CA THR A 62 9.78 -7.24 13.79
C THR A 62 10.29 -7.27 12.35
N LEU A 63 11.59 -7.02 12.19
CA LEU A 63 12.25 -7.14 10.90
C LEU A 63 12.36 -8.61 10.50
N ILE A 64 12.26 -8.83 9.20
CA ILE A 64 12.51 -10.12 8.59
C ILE A 64 13.66 -9.97 7.59
N GLU A 65 14.45 -11.02 7.45
CA GLU A 65 15.50 -11.07 6.44
C GLU A 65 14.87 -11.48 5.11
N VAL A 66 15.05 -10.64 4.10
CA VAL A 66 14.64 -10.90 2.72
C VAL A 66 15.82 -10.60 1.82
N ASN A 67 16.05 -11.46 0.83
CA ASN A 67 17.01 -11.15 -0.21
C ASN A 67 16.38 -10.12 -1.16
N GLU A 68 16.77 -8.87 -1.00
CA GLU A 68 16.24 -7.74 -1.77
C GLU A 68 16.88 -7.72 -3.16
N ASP A 69 16.08 -8.00 -4.19
CA ASP A 69 16.47 -7.82 -5.59
C ASP A 69 15.78 -6.55 -6.12
N CYS A 70 16.45 -5.40 -5.95
CA CYS A 70 15.94 -4.12 -6.42
C CYS A 70 16.06 -4.04 -7.94
N VAL A 71 14.93 -4.19 -8.64
CA VAL A 71 14.85 -3.93 -10.08
C VAL A 71 14.57 -2.45 -10.30
N ASP A 72 15.52 -1.73 -10.90
CA ASP A 72 15.28 -0.38 -11.39
C ASP A 72 14.46 -0.44 -12.69
N ILE A 73 13.22 -0.01 -12.61
CA ILE A 73 12.26 -0.07 -13.73
C ILE A 73 12.46 1.13 -14.66
N ASP A 74 13.08 2.22 -14.18
CA ASP A 74 13.32 3.41 -15.00
C ASP A 74 14.40 3.17 -16.07
N ASP A 75 15.29 2.19 -15.84
CA ASP A 75 16.29 1.72 -16.79
C ASP A 75 15.71 0.79 -17.89
N ILE A 76 14.44 0.38 -17.75
CA ILE A 76 13.76 -0.44 -18.75
C ILE A 76 12.99 0.46 -19.70
N ASN A 77 13.44 0.55 -20.96
CA ASN A 77 12.78 1.36 -21.98
C ASN A 77 11.41 0.77 -22.36
N PHE A 78 10.35 1.16 -21.64
CA PHE A 78 8.96 0.81 -21.94
C PHE A 78 8.32 1.89 -22.81
N GLU A 79 8.11 1.59 -24.10
CA GLU A 79 7.28 2.42 -24.97
C GLU A 79 5.84 1.90 -24.96
N TYR A 80 4.92 2.69 -24.37
CA TYR A 80 3.49 2.39 -24.43
C TYR A 80 2.88 2.95 -25.71
N ASN A 81 2.30 2.06 -26.54
CA ASN A 81 1.57 2.47 -27.74
C ASN A 81 0.36 3.38 -27.42
N THR A 82 -0.24 3.23 -26.24
CA THR A 82 -1.39 4.02 -25.79
C THR A 82 -1.42 4.07 -24.26
N VAL A 83 -1.77 5.23 -23.70
CA VAL A 83 -1.96 5.44 -22.26
C VAL A 83 -3.38 5.96 -22.04
N VAL A 84 -4.12 5.32 -21.14
CA VAL A 84 -5.50 5.71 -20.79
C VAL A 84 -5.61 5.85 -19.28
N GLY A 85 -6.01 7.04 -18.81
CA GLY A 85 -6.34 7.27 -17.41
C GLY A 85 -7.84 7.06 -17.17
N ILE A 86 -8.19 6.17 -16.24
CA ILE A 86 -9.57 5.88 -15.85
C ILE A 86 -9.67 6.01 -14.32
N PRO A 87 -10.74 6.59 -13.76
CA PRO A 87 -10.96 6.61 -12.32
C PRO A 87 -10.94 5.20 -11.71
N LEU A 88 -10.21 5.03 -10.59
CA LEU A 88 -9.99 3.72 -9.95
C LEU A 88 -11.30 3.00 -9.60
N ASN A 89 -12.31 3.74 -9.16
CA ASN A 89 -13.64 3.17 -8.85
C ASN A 89 -14.32 2.59 -10.09
N ILE A 90 -14.21 3.27 -11.24
CA ILE A 90 -14.77 2.78 -12.51
C ILE A 90 -13.99 1.54 -12.97
N PHE A 91 -12.67 1.60 -12.93
CA PHE A 91 -11.81 0.46 -13.27
C PHE A 91 -12.15 -0.76 -12.41
N TRP A 92 -12.30 -0.57 -11.10
CA TRP A 92 -12.67 -1.65 -10.16
C TRP A 92 -14.03 -2.26 -10.51
N CYS A 93 -15.05 -1.44 -10.78
CA CYS A 93 -16.36 -1.94 -11.19
C CYS A 93 -16.29 -2.77 -12.48
N LEU A 94 -15.54 -2.31 -13.48
CA LEU A 94 -15.35 -3.04 -14.73
C LEU A 94 -14.67 -4.40 -14.50
N MET A 95 -13.59 -4.43 -13.71
CA MET A 95 -12.87 -5.68 -13.41
C MET A 95 -13.74 -6.67 -12.65
N MET A 96 -14.50 -6.22 -11.65
CA MET A 96 -15.42 -7.08 -10.90
C MET A 96 -16.53 -7.67 -11.76
N GLN A 97 -17.02 -6.93 -12.77
CA GLN A 97 -18.02 -7.44 -13.71
C GLN A 97 -17.44 -8.49 -14.67
N LEU A 98 -16.19 -8.34 -15.10
CA LEU A 98 -15.53 -9.28 -16.00
C LEU A 98 -15.21 -10.63 -15.33
N VAL A 99 -14.90 -10.64 -14.02
CA VAL A 99 -14.64 -11.87 -13.24
C VAL A 99 -15.87 -12.80 -13.18
N VAL A 100 -17.08 -12.28 -13.40
CA VAL A 100 -18.34 -13.03 -13.29
C VAL A 100 -18.68 -13.84 -14.56
N VAL A 101 -17.92 -13.72 -15.66
CA VAL A 101 -18.27 -14.28 -16.98
C VAL A 101 -17.46 -15.55 -17.38
N GLU A 102 -16.70 -16.16 -16.48
CA GLU A 102 -16.07 -17.47 -16.75
C GLU A 102 -16.98 -18.66 -16.37
N GLU A 103 -18.08 -18.86 -17.09
CA GLU A 103 -18.75 -20.17 -17.16
C GLU A 103 -18.77 -20.70 -18.59
N LYS A 104 -18.09 -21.84 -18.81
CA LYS A 104 -18.15 -22.71 -20.01
C LYS A 104 -17.38 -22.25 -21.26
N GLY A 105 -16.10 -21.94 -21.11
CA GLY A 105 -15.10 -22.17 -22.18
C GLY A 105 -15.19 -21.29 -23.43
N LYS A 106 -15.90 -20.16 -23.36
CA LYS A 106 -15.84 -19.07 -24.34
C LYS A 106 -15.61 -17.77 -23.60
N ILE A 107 -14.48 -17.11 -23.88
CA ILE A 107 -14.24 -15.74 -23.42
C ILE A 107 -15.02 -14.83 -24.37
N ASP A 108 -16.29 -14.59 -24.06
CA ASP A 108 -17.07 -13.51 -24.67
C ASP A 108 -17.01 -12.31 -23.72
N PHE A 109 -16.36 -11.22 -24.12
CA PHE A 109 -16.35 -9.97 -23.37
C PHE A 109 -17.73 -9.31 -23.45
N ALA A 110 -18.67 -9.73 -22.60
CA ALA A 110 -19.95 -9.05 -22.44
C ALA A 110 -19.80 -7.92 -21.41
N LEU A 111 -19.67 -6.69 -21.91
CA LEU A 111 -19.76 -5.48 -21.09
C LEU A 111 -21.22 -5.31 -20.63
N ALA A 112 -21.56 -5.79 -19.43
CA ALA A 112 -22.85 -5.51 -18.82
C ALA A 112 -22.87 -4.07 -18.29
N VAL A 113 -23.12 -3.11 -19.19
CA VAL A 113 -23.38 -1.72 -18.79
C VAL A 113 -24.78 -1.65 -18.19
N SER A 114 -24.89 -1.83 -16.88
CA SER A 114 -26.06 -1.34 -16.16
C SER A 114 -25.92 0.17 -16.03
N ILE A 115 -26.54 0.90 -16.97
CA ILE A 115 -26.84 2.32 -16.78
C ILE A 115 -27.97 2.38 -15.74
N LEU A 116 -27.68 2.91 -14.56
CA LEU A 116 -28.70 3.49 -13.68
C LEU A 116 -28.76 5.00 -13.93
#